data_AF-A0A6A6HTA9-F1
#
_entry.id   AF-A0A6A6HTA9-F1
#
_cell.length_a   1.000
_cell.length_b   1.000
_cell.length_c   1.000
_cell.angle_alpha   90.00
_cell.angle_beta   90.00
_cell.angle_gamma   90.00
#
_symmetry.space_group_name_H-M   'P 1'
#
loop_
_entity.id
_entity.type
_entity.pdbx_description
1 polymer ?
#
loop_
_entity_poly.entity_id
_entity_poly.type
_entity_poly.pdbx_seq_one_letter_code
_entity_poly.pdbx_strand_id
1 'polypeptide(L)'
;MFCPMNPPIEDSVVRTRQNHWLLGSLHVCELVVNVPNDAAVSWEADGNTYCIRKSSADERDSTVLGDSESDRFHHAGTSAAVWKIGGTFVKVKAWRHGMQLESDTIRFVNSISSIPTPKIVLSWVDVAWNRSFLVLKALEGQTLDQAWGLLSADRRMQIAGTIAQFCRTLALSTSEMLMTANGNGVLEPFLTVLPPDSEPSWKPQTLGPYSSNQLRSYLSESPVFEGDTDSFSFYHADLGPSNIIVTEDGSIVGIIDWESAAFYPTFWLGTKPLVSAGFFLHGTEMRAWAVLLASTLEREGLSSDMQKYQAWRKAIGK
;
A
#
# COMPACT_ATOMS: atom_id res chain seq x y z
N MET A 1 -15.29 -13.89 -16.36
CA MET A 1 -14.31 -14.78 -17.04
C MET A 1 -12.94 -14.45 -16.48
N PHE A 2 -12.20 -15.41 -15.93
CA PHE A 2 -10.85 -15.13 -15.40
C PHE A 2 -9.93 -14.72 -16.56
N CYS A 3 -9.55 -13.45 -16.59
CA CYS A 3 -8.60 -12.90 -17.54
C CYS A 3 -7.29 -12.68 -16.78
N PRO A 4 -6.25 -13.50 -16.99
CA PRO A 4 -4.96 -13.27 -16.34
C PRO A 4 -4.35 -11.95 -16.81
N MET A 5 -3.52 -11.33 -15.97
CA MET A 5 -2.73 -10.19 -16.40
C MET A 5 -1.78 -10.66 -17.51
N ASN A 6 -1.60 -9.85 -18.56
CA ASN A 6 -0.65 -10.14 -19.63
C ASN A 6 0.32 -8.96 -19.84
N PRO A 7 1.63 -9.14 -19.62
CA PRO A 7 2.25 -10.34 -19.04
C PRO A 7 1.72 -10.64 -17.61
N PRO A 8 2.02 -11.79 -17.00
CA PRO A 8 1.77 -12.04 -15.57
C PRO A 8 2.54 -11.06 -14.67
N ILE A 9 2.04 -10.78 -13.45
CA ILE A 9 2.62 -9.73 -12.57
C ILE A 9 4.06 -10.08 -12.16
N GLU A 10 4.35 -11.37 -12.03
CA GLU A 10 5.67 -11.94 -11.76
C GLU A 10 6.70 -11.61 -12.86
N ASP A 11 6.27 -11.40 -14.09
CA ASP A 11 7.17 -11.04 -15.19
C ASP A 11 7.38 -9.51 -15.29
N SER A 12 6.99 -8.75 -14.25
CA SER A 12 7.29 -7.31 -14.16
C SER A 12 8.77 -7.02 -14.02
N VAL A 13 9.51 -7.93 -13.41
CA VAL A 13 10.94 -7.78 -13.16
C VAL A 13 11.62 -9.05 -13.62
N VAL A 14 12.50 -8.91 -14.61
CA VAL A 14 13.15 -10.05 -15.24
C VAL A 14 14.65 -9.85 -15.18
N ARG A 15 15.36 -10.76 -14.52
CA ARG A 15 16.82 -10.78 -14.52
C ARG A 15 17.31 -11.37 -15.84
N THR A 16 17.88 -10.54 -16.70
CA THR A 16 18.34 -10.99 -18.04
C THR A 16 19.77 -11.49 -18.04
N ARG A 17 20.60 -11.02 -17.10
CA ARG A 17 21.96 -11.52 -16.85
C ARG A 17 22.40 -11.16 -15.43
N GLN A 18 23.63 -11.52 -15.06
CA GLN A 18 24.15 -11.17 -13.74
C GLN A 18 24.14 -9.64 -13.55
N ASN A 19 23.52 -9.20 -12.46
CA ASN A 19 23.44 -7.81 -12.03
C ASN A 19 22.70 -6.86 -13.00
N HIS A 20 21.75 -7.38 -13.76
CA HIS A 20 20.97 -6.62 -14.72
C HIS A 20 19.52 -7.13 -14.76
N TRP A 21 18.57 -6.22 -14.55
CA TRP A 21 17.14 -6.50 -14.43
C TRP A 21 16.33 -5.56 -15.31
N LEU A 22 15.45 -6.11 -16.14
CA LEU A 22 14.39 -5.35 -16.80
C LEU A 22 13.29 -5.05 -15.79
N LEU A 23 12.85 -3.80 -15.73
CA LEU A 23 11.76 -3.33 -14.88
C LEU A 23 10.62 -2.83 -15.77
N GLY A 24 9.66 -3.72 -16.02
CA GLY A 24 8.58 -3.51 -16.99
C GLY A 24 9.12 -3.39 -18.41
N SER A 25 8.38 -2.67 -19.24
CA SER A 25 8.76 -2.35 -20.61
C SER A 25 9.69 -1.13 -20.72
N LEU A 26 9.85 -0.35 -19.64
CA LEU A 26 10.38 1.01 -19.71
C LEU A 26 11.78 1.20 -19.15
N HIS A 27 12.19 0.40 -18.15
CA HIS A 27 13.40 0.65 -17.39
C HIS A 27 14.28 -0.58 -17.24
N VAL A 28 15.54 -0.34 -16.96
CA VAL A 28 16.55 -1.34 -16.58
C VAL A 28 17.17 -0.89 -15.26
N CYS A 29 17.35 -1.83 -14.34
CA CYS A 29 18.21 -1.69 -13.18
C CYS A 29 19.50 -2.48 -13.42
N GLU A 30 20.65 -1.91 -13.10
CA GLU A 30 21.93 -2.59 -13.23
C GLU A 30 22.95 -2.15 -12.18
N LEU A 31 23.88 -3.05 -11.85
CA LEU A 31 25.06 -2.72 -11.06
C LEU A 31 26.12 -2.14 -12.00
N VAL A 32 26.66 -0.97 -11.65
CA VAL A 32 27.61 -0.24 -12.47
C VAL A 32 28.85 0.15 -11.67
N VAL A 33 29.98 0.24 -12.37
CA VAL A 33 31.21 0.82 -11.79
C VAL A 33 31.16 2.35 -11.84
N ASN A 34 30.65 2.90 -12.94
CA ASN A 34 30.44 4.33 -13.14
C ASN A 34 28.99 4.56 -13.54
N VAL A 35 28.32 5.50 -12.88
CA VAL A 35 26.92 5.83 -13.16
C VAL A 35 26.81 6.41 -14.58
N PRO A 36 26.00 5.80 -15.48
CA PRO A 36 25.78 6.34 -16.82
C PRO A 36 25.14 7.74 -16.78
N ASN A 37 25.45 8.58 -17.77
CA ASN A 37 24.89 9.95 -17.85
C ASN A 37 23.37 9.98 -18.03
N ASP A 38 22.79 8.91 -18.56
CA ASP A 38 21.35 8.74 -18.80
C ASP A 38 20.63 8.01 -17.65
N ALA A 39 21.34 7.74 -16.54
CA ALA A 39 20.72 7.18 -15.34
C ALA A 39 19.66 8.16 -14.79
N ALA A 40 18.45 7.64 -14.59
CA ALA A 40 17.37 8.38 -13.95
C ALA A 40 17.64 8.52 -12.43
N VAL A 41 18.25 7.50 -11.83
CA VAL A 41 18.64 7.49 -10.42
C VAL A 41 19.78 6.49 -10.19
N SER A 42 20.62 6.74 -9.18
CA SER A 42 21.59 5.78 -8.67
C SER A 42 21.60 5.76 -7.14
N TRP A 43 22.09 4.66 -6.57
CA TRP A 43 22.29 4.52 -5.14
C TRP A 43 23.38 3.49 -4.83
N GLU A 44 23.92 3.58 -3.62
CA GLU A 44 24.87 2.61 -3.09
C GLU A 44 24.17 1.64 -2.13
N ALA A 45 24.55 0.36 -2.23
CA ALA A 45 24.16 -0.69 -1.31
C ALA A 45 25.21 -1.81 -1.30
N ASP A 46 25.55 -2.32 -0.12
CA ASP A 46 26.52 -3.42 0.06
C ASP A 46 27.87 -3.18 -0.63
N GLY A 47 28.34 -1.92 -0.63
CA GLY A 47 29.58 -1.51 -1.31
C GLY A 47 29.52 -1.49 -2.83
N ASN A 48 28.34 -1.66 -3.42
CA ASN A 48 28.11 -1.62 -4.87
C ASN A 48 27.25 -0.42 -5.25
N THR A 49 27.42 0.07 -6.49
CA THR A 49 26.58 1.12 -7.06
C THR A 49 25.56 0.50 -8.02
N TYR A 50 24.29 0.82 -7.80
CA TYR A 50 23.18 0.44 -8.66
C TYR A 50 22.60 1.69 -9.32
N CYS A 51 22.07 1.55 -10.54
CA CYS A 51 21.33 2.61 -11.19
C CYS A 51 20.12 2.09 -11.95
N ILE A 52 19.11 2.95 -12.11
CA ILE A 52 17.99 2.73 -13.02
C ILE A 52 18.09 3.72 -14.17
N ARG A 53 17.96 3.22 -15.41
CA ARG A 53 17.87 4.01 -16.64
C ARG A 53 16.72 3.51 -17.51
N LYS A 54 16.43 4.23 -18.60
CA LYS A 54 15.46 3.76 -19.59
C LYS A 54 16.01 2.56 -20.36
N SER A 55 15.12 1.63 -20.73
CA SER A 55 15.46 0.49 -21.57
C SER A 55 15.76 0.92 -23.02
N SER A 56 16.73 0.27 -23.65
CA SER A 56 16.99 0.38 -25.09
C SER A 56 16.01 -0.50 -25.89
N ALA A 57 15.99 -0.36 -27.23
CA ALA A 57 15.11 -1.17 -28.08
C ALA A 57 15.48 -2.66 -28.02
N ASP A 58 16.77 -2.99 -28.13
CA ASP A 58 17.26 -4.36 -28.15
C ASP A 58 16.98 -5.10 -26.82
N GLU A 59 17.02 -4.38 -25.70
CA GLU A 59 16.71 -4.92 -24.37
C GLU A 59 15.22 -5.26 -24.20
N ARG A 60 14.32 -4.53 -24.86
CA ARG A 60 12.87 -4.79 -24.81
C ARG A 60 12.48 -6.07 -25.55
N ASP A 61 13.20 -6.41 -26.61
CA ASP A 61 12.94 -7.62 -27.41
C ASP A 61 13.56 -8.89 -26.77
N SER A 62 14.45 -8.72 -25.78
CA SER A 62 15.18 -9.80 -25.11
C SER A 62 14.45 -10.41 -23.90
N THR A 63 13.20 -9.99 -23.61
CA THR A 63 12.42 -10.44 -22.44
C THR A 63 12.14 -11.95 -22.41
N VAL A 64 12.36 -12.67 -23.52
CA VAL A 64 12.02 -14.09 -23.70
C VAL A 64 12.99 -15.05 -22.99
N LEU A 65 14.16 -14.59 -22.50
CA LEU A 65 15.24 -15.47 -22.01
C LEU A 65 15.68 -15.25 -20.55
N GLY A 66 15.00 -14.40 -19.79
CA GLY A 66 15.40 -14.07 -18.40
C GLY A 66 14.67 -14.84 -17.31
N ASP A 67 15.16 -14.72 -16.07
CA ASP A 67 14.59 -15.35 -14.87
C ASP A 67 13.74 -14.33 -14.08
N SER A 68 12.44 -14.62 -13.92
CA SER A 68 11.46 -13.81 -13.17
C SER A 68 11.21 -14.30 -11.73
N GLU A 69 11.77 -15.45 -11.36
CA GLU A 69 11.70 -16.01 -10.00
C GLU A 69 12.79 -15.43 -9.09
N SER A 70 13.96 -15.15 -9.67
CA SER A 70 15.09 -14.54 -8.97
C SER A 70 14.71 -13.22 -8.28
N ASP A 71 15.24 -13.01 -7.07
CA ASP A 71 15.14 -11.77 -6.29
C ASP A 71 13.72 -11.35 -5.87
N ARG A 72 12.69 -12.16 -6.16
CA ARG A 72 11.32 -11.92 -5.73
C ARG A 72 11.20 -12.16 -4.23
N PHE A 73 10.81 -11.12 -3.51
CA PHE A 73 10.69 -11.12 -2.06
C PHE A 73 9.28 -11.51 -1.60
N HIS A 74 8.26 -11.02 -2.29
CA HIS A 74 6.86 -11.28 -1.92
C HIS A 74 5.95 -11.32 -3.16
N HIS A 75 4.89 -12.12 -3.07
CA HIS A 75 3.89 -12.31 -4.10
C HIS A 75 2.49 -12.22 -3.46
N ALA A 76 1.70 -11.23 -3.89
CA ALA A 76 0.36 -10.96 -3.38
C ALA A 76 -0.68 -11.16 -4.49
N GLY A 77 -0.97 -12.44 -4.78
CA GLY A 77 -1.94 -12.83 -5.80
C GLY A 77 -1.53 -12.35 -7.20
N THR A 78 -2.51 -12.03 -8.05
CA THR A 78 -2.28 -11.71 -9.48
C THR A 78 -2.10 -10.22 -9.75
N SER A 79 -2.09 -9.38 -8.71
CA SER A 79 -2.11 -7.92 -8.86
C SER A 79 -0.88 -7.22 -8.28
N ALA A 80 -0.04 -7.89 -7.51
CA ALA A 80 1.08 -7.24 -6.86
C ALA A 80 2.23 -8.22 -6.57
N ALA A 81 3.45 -7.73 -6.75
CA ALA A 81 4.66 -8.44 -6.39
C ALA A 81 5.78 -7.47 -5.99
N VAL A 82 6.74 -7.95 -5.21
CA VAL A 82 7.85 -7.15 -4.70
C VAL A 82 9.16 -7.90 -4.89
N TRP A 83 10.18 -7.21 -5.39
CA TRP A 83 11.55 -7.71 -5.55
C TRP A 83 12.50 -6.93 -4.65
N LYS A 84 13.58 -7.58 -4.21
CA LYS A 84 14.65 -6.94 -3.44
C LYS A 84 15.91 -6.85 -4.31
N ILE A 85 16.29 -5.64 -4.70
CA ILE A 85 17.45 -5.40 -5.58
C ILE A 85 18.35 -4.34 -4.93
N GLY A 86 19.60 -4.70 -4.64
CA GLY A 86 20.62 -3.76 -4.14
C GLY A 86 20.14 -2.91 -2.96
N GLY A 87 19.65 -3.53 -1.87
CA GLY A 87 19.17 -2.81 -0.70
C GLY A 87 17.87 -1.99 -0.89
N THR A 88 17.20 -2.13 -2.04
CA THR A 88 15.89 -1.50 -2.32
C THR A 88 14.81 -2.55 -2.50
N PHE A 89 13.56 -2.14 -2.32
CA PHE A 89 12.39 -2.90 -2.72
C PHE A 89 11.78 -2.28 -3.98
N VAL A 90 11.65 -3.10 -5.03
CA VAL A 90 10.90 -2.76 -6.24
C VAL A 90 9.53 -3.37 -6.12
N LYS A 91 8.53 -2.52 -5.85
CA LYS A 91 7.13 -2.91 -5.73
C LYS A 91 6.43 -2.65 -7.05
N VAL A 92 5.74 -3.67 -7.56
CA VAL A 92 4.96 -3.58 -8.79
C VAL A 92 3.53 -3.98 -8.51
N LYS A 93 2.60 -3.14 -8.96
CA LYS A 93 1.16 -3.36 -8.74
C LYS A 93 0.37 -3.10 -10.00
N ALA A 94 -0.75 -3.79 -10.13
CA ALA A 94 -1.78 -3.52 -11.11
C ALA A 94 -2.21 -2.06 -10.99
N TRP A 95 -2.34 -1.41 -12.13
CA TRP A 95 -2.70 -0.01 -12.21
C TRP A 95 -3.83 0.18 -13.22
N ARG A 96 -4.61 1.24 -13.03
CA ARG A 96 -5.59 1.70 -13.99
C ARG A 96 -5.49 3.20 -14.17
N HIS A 97 -5.90 3.68 -15.34
CA HIS A 97 -5.96 5.12 -15.60
C HIS A 97 -6.78 5.85 -14.53
N GLY A 98 -6.22 6.95 -14.01
CA GLY A 98 -6.82 7.75 -12.94
C GLY A 98 -6.55 7.25 -11.52
N MET A 99 -5.81 6.14 -11.33
CA MET A 99 -5.41 5.67 -10.00
C MET A 99 -4.18 6.43 -9.49
N GLN A 100 -4.23 6.88 -8.23
CA GLN A 100 -3.10 7.51 -7.54
C GLN A 100 -1.97 6.50 -7.30
N LEU A 101 -0.72 6.97 -7.40
CA LEU A 101 0.46 6.19 -7.05
C LEU A 101 0.74 6.26 -5.56
N GLU A 102 1.17 5.15 -4.97
CA GLU A 102 1.62 5.11 -3.56
C GLU A 102 2.75 6.13 -3.29
N SER A 103 3.61 6.41 -4.28
CA SER A 103 4.63 7.47 -4.16
C SER A 103 4.04 8.85 -3.88
N ASP A 104 2.89 9.17 -4.49
CA ASP A 104 2.23 10.46 -4.28
C ASP A 104 1.58 10.50 -2.90
N THR A 105 1.02 9.37 -2.46
CA THR A 105 0.49 9.22 -1.10
C THR A 105 1.58 9.40 -0.05
N ILE A 106 2.75 8.77 -0.21
CA ILE A 106 3.89 8.93 0.69
C ILE A 106 4.37 10.40 0.72
N ARG A 107 4.45 11.06 -0.44
CA ARG A 107 4.80 12.51 -0.50
C ARG A 107 3.80 13.36 0.26
N PHE A 108 2.50 13.09 0.13
CA PHE A 108 1.47 13.79 0.89
C PHE A 108 1.62 13.57 2.39
N VAL A 109 1.79 12.32 2.84
CA VAL A 109 1.99 11.98 4.27
C VAL A 109 3.18 12.71 4.86
N ASN A 110 4.31 12.77 4.14
CA ASN A 110 5.51 13.48 4.55
C ASN A 110 5.33 15.01 4.59
N SER A 111 4.33 15.55 3.87
CA SER A 111 4.02 16.98 3.90
C SER A 111 3.12 17.38 5.08
N ILE A 112 2.35 16.44 5.63
CA ILE A 112 1.39 16.71 6.72
C ILE A 112 1.82 16.13 8.08
N SER A 113 2.85 15.29 8.12
CA SER A 113 3.25 14.57 9.32
C SER A 113 4.73 14.19 9.32
N SER A 114 5.25 13.84 10.50
CA SER A 114 6.58 13.27 10.68
C SER A 114 6.55 11.74 10.85
N ILE A 115 5.46 11.10 10.40
CA ILE A 115 5.33 9.64 10.49
C ILE A 115 6.42 9.01 9.61
N PRO A 116 7.18 8.03 10.12
CA PRO A 116 8.27 7.45 9.36
C PRO A 116 7.74 6.65 8.16
N THR A 117 8.09 7.10 6.96
CA THR A 117 7.78 6.44 5.68
C THR A 117 9.06 5.99 4.96
N PRO A 118 8.99 5.00 4.07
CA PRO A 118 10.12 4.61 3.23
C PRO A 118 10.54 5.74 2.30
N LYS A 119 11.86 5.91 2.12
CA LYS A 119 12.38 6.84 1.12
C LYS A 119 12.08 6.32 -0.28
N ILE A 120 11.36 7.12 -1.07
CA ILE A 120 11.15 6.88 -2.50
C ILE A 120 12.46 7.11 -3.25
N VAL A 121 12.90 6.11 -4.01
CA VAL A 121 14.04 6.18 -4.93
C VAL A 121 13.54 6.60 -6.32
N LEU A 122 12.51 5.91 -6.83
CA LEU A 122 11.89 6.20 -8.13
C LEU A 122 10.47 5.63 -8.19
N SER A 123 9.61 6.22 -9.00
CA SER A 123 8.25 5.73 -9.25
C SER A 123 7.80 6.06 -10.67
N TRP A 124 7.12 5.15 -11.35
CA TRP A 124 6.55 5.40 -12.67
C TRP A 124 5.35 4.49 -12.97
N VAL A 125 4.63 4.80 -14.04
CA VAL A 125 3.57 3.94 -14.60
C VAL A 125 4.06 3.34 -15.90
N ASP A 126 3.95 2.02 -16.00
CA ASP A 126 4.00 1.30 -17.27
C ASP A 126 2.57 1.19 -17.82
N VAL A 127 2.20 2.14 -18.67
CA VAL A 127 0.85 2.23 -19.24
C VAL A 127 0.58 1.06 -20.18
N ALA A 128 1.60 0.55 -20.89
CA ALA A 128 1.45 -0.55 -21.82
C ALA A 128 1.06 -1.84 -21.08
N TRP A 129 1.59 -2.05 -19.88
CA TRP A 129 1.33 -3.24 -19.07
C TRP A 129 0.31 -3.04 -17.95
N ASN A 130 -0.27 -1.83 -17.83
CA ASN A 130 -1.18 -1.45 -16.74
C ASN A 130 -0.59 -1.71 -15.35
N ARG A 131 0.63 -1.20 -15.12
CA ARG A 131 1.34 -1.37 -13.84
C ARG A 131 1.91 -0.08 -13.33
N SER A 132 1.96 0.06 -12.02
CA SER A 132 2.77 1.06 -11.33
C SER A 132 3.99 0.39 -10.72
N PHE A 133 5.14 1.05 -10.84
CA PHE A 133 6.39 0.66 -10.21
C PHE A 133 6.75 1.70 -9.14
N LEU A 134 7.17 1.21 -7.99
CA LEU A 134 7.65 2.01 -6.88
C LEU A 134 8.92 1.38 -6.30
N VAL A 135 10.02 2.11 -6.36
CA VAL A 135 11.32 1.72 -5.81
C VAL A 135 11.51 2.46 -4.49
N LEU A 136 11.67 1.70 -3.40
CA LEU A 136 11.83 2.22 -2.04
C LEU A 136 13.16 1.77 -1.46
N LYS A 137 13.82 2.62 -0.67
CA LYS A 137 14.90 2.15 0.20
C LYS A 137 14.33 1.17 1.23
N ALA A 138 15.02 0.06 1.46
CA ALA A 138 14.66 -0.87 2.52
C ALA A 138 14.76 -0.19 3.89
N LEU A 139 13.79 -0.47 4.76
CA LEU A 139 13.86 -0.10 6.17
C LEU A 139 14.59 -1.20 6.94
N GLU A 140 15.46 -0.80 7.86
CA GLU A 140 16.25 -1.72 8.69
C GLU A 140 15.41 -2.20 9.87
N GLY A 141 14.97 -3.45 9.84
CA GLY A 141 14.17 -4.05 10.89
C GLY A 141 13.39 -5.26 10.40
N GLN A 142 12.43 -5.69 11.20
CA GLN A 142 11.50 -6.77 10.88
C GLN A 142 10.06 -6.27 11.01
N THR A 143 9.11 -6.98 10.42
CA THR A 143 7.70 -6.64 10.58
C THR A 143 7.25 -6.86 12.03
N LEU A 144 6.25 -6.10 12.49
CA LEU A 144 5.64 -6.30 13.80
C LEU A 144 5.10 -7.73 13.94
N ASP A 145 4.58 -8.29 12.86
CA ASP A 145 4.11 -9.67 12.80
C ASP A 145 5.22 -10.67 13.16
N GLN A 146 6.41 -10.54 12.55
CA GLN A 146 7.58 -11.37 12.87
C GLN A 146 8.08 -11.14 14.30
N ALA A 147 8.10 -9.89 14.77
CA ALA A 147 8.58 -9.55 16.10
C ALA A 147 7.59 -9.93 17.21
N TRP A 148 6.31 -10.11 16.90
CA TRP A 148 5.22 -10.11 17.89
C TRP A 148 5.49 -11.07 19.05
N GLY A 149 5.84 -12.33 18.74
CA GLY A 149 6.09 -13.37 19.73
C GLY A 149 7.25 -13.10 20.69
N LEU A 150 8.18 -12.21 20.33
CA LEU A 150 9.35 -11.83 21.12
C LEU A 150 9.11 -10.59 21.99
N LEU A 151 8.09 -9.78 21.65
CA LEU A 151 7.79 -8.55 22.37
C LEU A 151 7.03 -8.82 23.66
N SER A 152 7.39 -8.11 24.73
CA SER A 152 6.62 -8.11 25.98
C SER A 152 5.24 -7.45 25.78
N ALA A 153 4.30 -7.75 26.69
CA ALA A 153 2.97 -7.13 26.66
C ALA A 153 3.06 -5.59 26.72
N ASP A 154 3.92 -5.05 27.58
CA ASP A 154 4.13 -3.60 27.69
C ASP A 154 4.64 -2.99 26.38
N ARG A 155 5.55 -3.69 25.68
CA ARG A 155 6.08 -3.19 24.42
C ARG A 155 5.04 -3.23 23.31
N ARG A 156 4.23 -4.30 23.23
CA ARG A 156 3.08 -4.39 22.31
C ARG A 156 2.09 -3.25 22.55
N MET A 157 1.78 -2.94 23.82
CA MET A 157 0.91 -1.81 24.19
C MET A 157 1.51 -0.46 23.79
N GLN A 158 2.81 -0.24 24.00
CA GLN A 158 3.49 0.99 23.59
C GLN A 158 3.45 1.18 22.07
N ILE A 159 3.74 0.13 21.30
CA ILE A 159 3.67 0.17 19.82
C ILE A 159 2.26 0.53 19.37
N ALA A 160 1.23 -0.14 19.91
CA ALA A 160 -0.17 0.19 19.59
C ALA A 160 -0.51 1.64 19.93
N GLY A 161 -0.08 2.12 21.10
CA GLY A 161 -0.21 3.52 21.53
C GLY A 161 0.36 4.50 20.50
N THR A 162 1.60 4.29 20.08
CA THR A 162 2.26 5.13 19.07
C THR A 162 1.53 5.09 17.72
N ILE A 163 1.12 3.89 17.25
CA ILE A 163 0.38 3.77 15.99
C ILE A 163 -0.99 4.46 16.06
N ALA A 164 -1.69 4.40 17.19
CA ALA A 164 -2.95 5.12 17.36
C ALA A 164 -2.75 6.64 17.36
N GLN A 165 -1.68 7.14 17.97
CA GLN A 165 -1.31 8.56 17.90
C GLN A 165 -0.96 9.00 16.47
N PHE A 166 -0.31 8.15 15.69
CA PHE A 166 -0.11 8.40 14.26
C PHE A 166 -1.44 8.47 13.50
N CYS A 167 -2.38 7.54 13.76
CA CYS A 167 -3.71 7.57 13.17
C CYS A 167 -4.45 8.87 13.50
N ARG A 168 -4.40 9.31 14.76
CA ARG A 168 -4.99 10.58 15.19
C ARG A 168 -4.33 11.77 14.49
N THR A 169 -3.01 11.77 14.37
CA THR A 169 -2.26 12.85 13.68
C THR A 169 -2.68 12.95 12.21
N LEU A 170 -2.78 11.82 11.50
CA LEU A 170 -3.27 11.77 10.12
C LEU A 170 -4.73 12.25 10.03
N ALA A 171 -5.58 11.83 10.96
CA ALA A 171 -7.00 12.15 10.97
C ALA A 171 -7.30 13.65 11.16
N LEU A 172 -6.32 14.45 11.63
CA LEU A 172 -6.40 15.92 11.65
C LEU A 172 -6.42 16.53 10.25
N SER A 173 -5.88 15.83 9.25
CA SER A 173 -6.04 16.22 7.85
C SER A 173 -7.40 15.75 7.36
N THR A 174 -8.26 16.70 7.02
CA THR A 174 -9.64 16.44 6.60
C THR A 174 -9.92 16.90 5.17
N SER A 175 -10.98 16.36 4.59
CA SER A 175 -11.51 16.75 3.28
C SER A 175 -13.04 16.74 3.30
N GLU A 176 -13.68 17.53 2.45
CA GLU A 176 -15.12 17.48 2.18
C GLU A 176 -15.48 16.32 1.22
N MET A 177 -14.48 15.58 0.72
CA MET A 177 -14.65 14.49 -0.23
C MET A 177 -13.98 13.20 0.23
N LEU A 178 -14.63 12.08 -0.05
CA LEU A 178 -14.02 10.76 -0.06
C LEU A 178 -13.13 10.66 -1.28
N MET A 179 -11.81 10.73 -1.09
CA MET A 179 -10.83 10.78 -2.17
C MET A 179 -9.43 10.42 -1.67
N THR A 180 -8.52 10.09 -2.59
CA THR A 180 -7.10 9.96 -2.28
C THR A 180 -6.46 11.33 -2.02
N ALA A 181 -5.20 11.35 -1.57
CA ALA A 181 -4.47 12.61 -1.31
C ALA A 181 -4.52 13.64 -2.46
N ASN A 182 -4.52 13.18 -3.71
CA ASN A 182 -4.54 14.02 -4.91
C ASN A 182 -5.92 14.04 -5.61
N GLY A 183 -7.01 13.71 -4.89
CA GLY A 183 -8.37 13.86 -5.42
C GLY A 183 -8.85 12.76 -6.36
N ASN A 184 -8.22 11.58 -6.36
CA ASN A 184 -8.66 10.44 -7.16
C ASN A 184 -9.57 9.50 -6.34
N GLY A 185 -10.12 8.48 -7.00
CA GLY A 185 -10.90 7.44 -6.34
C GLY A 185 -10.04 6.56 -5.43
N VAL A 186 -10.58 6.15 -4.29
CA VAL A 186 -9.88 5.43 -3.23
C VAL A 186 -9.84 3.92 -3.50
N LEU A 187 -8.73 3.28 -3.16
CA LEU A 187 -8.59 1.83 -3.22
C LEU A 187 -8.95 1.21 -1.86
N GLU A 188 -10.21 0.85 -1.67
CA GLU A 188 -10.67 0.20 -0.43
C GLU A 188 -11.72 -0.90 -0.73
N PRO A 189 -11.29 -2.15 -0.90
CA PRO A 189 -12.15 -3.27 -1.28
C PRO A 189 -13.32 -3.53 -0.33
N PHE A 190 -13.23 -3.12 0.94
CA PHE A 190 -14.29 -3.34 1.92
C PHE A 190 -15.43 -2.32 1.81
N LEU A 191 -15.17 -1.15 1.22
CA LEU A 191 -16.15 -0.08 1.02
C LEU A 191 -16.63 0.05 -0.43
N THR A 192 -15.99 -0.64 -1.38
CA THR A 192 -16.35 -0.62 -2.80
C THR A 192 -17.20 -1.83 -3.20
N VAL A 193 -18.02 -1.69 -4.24
CA VAL A 193 -18.80 -2.81 -4.82
C VAL A 193 -17.87 -3.92 -5.34
N LEU A 194 -18.40 -5.14 -5.49
CA LEU A 194 -17.66 -6.16 -6.22
C LEU A 194 -17.52 -5.75 -7.70
N PRO A 195 -16.36 -6.01 -8.33
CA PRO A 195 -16.22 -5.82 -9.76
C PRO A 195 -17.24 -6.68 -10.51
N PRO A 196 -17.78 -6.21 -11.66
CA PRO A 196 -18.56 -7.05 -12.56
C PRO A 196 -17.77 -8.27 -13.03
N ASP A 197 -18.42 -9.40 -13.32
CA ASP A 197 -17.77 -10.64 -13.80
C ASP A 197 -17.00 -10.49 -15.12
N SER A 198 -17.27 -9.40 -15.86
CA SER A 198 -16.56 -9.02 -17.08
C SER A 198 -15.21 -8.35 -16.82
N GLU A 199 -15.00 -7.78 -15.62
CA GLU A 199 -13.74 -7.13 -15.27
C GLU A 199 -12.71 -8.17 -14.80
N PRO A 200 -11.45 -8.08 -15.27
CA PRO A 200 -10.39 -8.95 -14.78
C PRO A 200 -10.21 -8.80 -13.26
N SER A 201 -10.06 -9.92 -12.55
CA SER A 201 -9.92 -9.92 -11.09
C SER A 201 -8.68 -9.17 -10.59
N TRP A 202 -7.66 -9.05 -11.44
CA TRP A 202 -6.43 -8.34 -11.08
C TRP A 202 -6.57 -6.82 -11.13
N LYS A 203 -7.59 -6.30 -11.83
CA LYS A 203 -7.73 -4.87 -12.11
C LYS A 203 -8.32 -4.16 -10.89
N PRO A 204 -7.65 -3.11 -10.36
CA PRO A 204 -8.10 -2.45 -9.14
C PRO A 204 -9.45 -1.76 -9.34
N GLN A 205 -10.30 -1.80 -8.31
CA GLN A 205 -11.56 -1.05 -8.30
C GLN A 205 -11.49 0.08 -7.28
N THR A 206 -11.78 1.29 -7.76
CA THR A 206 -11.72 2.51 -6.96
C THR A 206 -13.11 2.99 -6.60
N LEU A 207 -13.26 3.57 -5.42
CA LEU A 207 -14.47 4.21 -4.93
C LEU A 207 -14.32 5.73 -5.03
N GLY A 208 -15.28 6.42 -5.65
CA GLY A 208 -15.24 7.88 -5.78
C GLY A 208 -14.25 8.41 -6.84
N PRO A 209 -13.82 9.68 -6.73
CA PRO A 209 -14.00 10.57 -5.59
C PRO A 209 -15.47 11.02 -5.43
N TYR A 210 -15.92 11.22 -4.18
CA TYR A 210 -17.30 11.61 -3.90
C TYR A 210 -17.38 12.72 -2.84
N SER A 211 -18.20 13.74 -3.10
CA SER A 211 -18.73 14.60 -2.03
C SER A 211 -19.71 13.83 -1.14
N SER A 212 -20.05 14.36 0.02
CA SER A 212 -21.04 13.74 0.93
C SER A 212 -22.38 13.44 0.24
N ASN A 213 -22.85 14.31 -0.65
CA ASN A 213 -24.10 14.09 -1.39
C ASN A 213 -23.97 12.99 -2.46
N GLN A 214 -22.85 12.97 -3.19
CA GLN A 214 -22.60 11.92 -4.18
C GLN A 214 -22.46 10.55 -3.52
N LEU A 215 -21.81 10.51 -2.35
CA LEU A 215 -21.65 9.28 -1.57
C LEU A 215 -22.99 8.80 -1.00
N ARG A 216 -23.85 9.70 -0.51
CA ARG A 216 -25.23 9.40 -0.10
C ARG A 216 -26.03 8.75 -1.23
N SER A 217 -25.99 9.33 -2.42
CA SER A 217 -26.65 8.77 -3.60
C SER A 217 -26.04 7.43 -4.02
N TYR A 218 -24.71 7.27 -3.96
CA TYR A 218 -24.02 6.01 -4.22
C TYR A 218 -24.47 4.89 -3.26
N LEU A 219 -24.69 5.22 -1.98
CA LEU A 219 -25.19 4.28 -0.97
C LEU A 219 -26.73 4.21 -0.91
N SER A 220 -27.43 4.71 -1.94
CA SER A 220 -28.90 4.67 -2.01
C SER A 220 -29.59 5.27 -0.77
N GLU A 221 -29.08 6.38 -0.25
CA GLU A 221 -29.59 7.09 0.94
C GLU A 221 -29.65 6.21 2.22
N SER A 222 -28.71 5.26 2.34
CA SER A 222 -28.56 4.41 3.53
C SER A 222 -28.29 5.24 4.81
N PRO A 223 -28.77 4.84 6.01
CA PRO A 223 -28.57 5.56 7.28
C PRO A 223 -27.12 5.56 7.78
N VAL A 224 -26.16 5.10 6.98
CA VAL A 224 -24.71 5.16 7.24
C VAL A 224 -24.25 6.56 7.67
N PHE A 225 -24.90 7.61 7.17
CA PHE A 225 -24.55 9.01 7.44
C PHE A 225 -25.26 9.62 8.64
N GLU A 226 -26.12 8.88 9.35
CA GLU A 226 -26.75 9.41 10.56
C GLU A 226 -25.67 9.72 11.60
N GLY A 227 -25.56 11.00 11.97
CA GLY A 227 -24.61 11.49 12.96
C GLY A 227 -23.16 11.66 12.49
N ASP A 228 -22.83 11.40 11.21
CA ASP A 228 -21.49 11.71 10.67
C ASP A 228 -21.41 13.15 10.16
N THR A 229 -20.27 13.78 10.46
CA THR A 229 -19.90 15.09 9.92
C THR A 229 -19.67 15.00 8.42
N ASP A 230 -19.97 16.06 7.66
CA ASP A 230 -19.73 16.19 6.21
C ASP A 230 -18.23 16.25 5.83
N SER A 231 -17.38 15.57 6.60
CA SER A 231 -15.93 15.55 6.46
C SER A 231 -15.37 14.13 6.56
N PHE A 232 -14.29 13.92 5.81
CA PHE A 232 -13.56 12.67 5.72
C PHE A 232 -12.15 12.90 6.29
N SER A 233 -11.65 11.97 7.09
CA SER A 233 -10.33 12.05 7.74
C SER A 233 -9.32 11.18 7.02
N PHE A 234 -8.08 11.69 6.88
CA PHE A 234 -7.01 10.94 6.25
C PHE A 234 -6.57 9.76 7.12
N TYR A 235 -6.50 8.56 6.54
CA TYR A 235 -6.16 7.33 7.24
C TYR A 235 -5.43 6.34 6.32
N HIS A 236 -4.54 5.53 6.90
CA HIS A 236 -3.72 4.55 6.17
C HIS A 236 -4.53 3.40 5.56
N ALA A 237 -5.64 3.00 6.19
CA ALA A 237 -6.50 1.88 5.79
C ALA A 237 -5.88 0.46 5.78
N ASP A 238 -4.56 0.30 5.85
CA ASP A 238 -3.93 -1.04 5.96
C ASP A 238 -2.81 -1.14 7.01
N LEU A 239 -3.10 -0.79 8.27
CA LEU A 239 -2.14 -0.88 9.39
C LEU A 239 -2.07 -2.28 10.00
N GLY A 240 -1.97 -3.29 9.13
CA GLY A 240 -1.69 -4.66 9.51
C GLY A 240 -0.29 -4.82 10.13
N PRO A 241 -0.05 -5.89 10.89
CA PRO A 241 1.24 -6.10 11.56
C PRO A 241 2.39 -6.38 10.57
N SER A 242 2.09 -6.78 9.33
CA SER A 242 3.07 -6.90 8.24
C SER A 242 3.57 -5.55 7.71
N ASN A 243 2.83 -4.47 7.96
CA ASN A 243 3.09 -3.15 7.37
C ASN A 243 3.78 -2.18 8.35
N ILE A 244 4.10 -2.65 9.56
CA ILE A 244 4.79 -1.89 10.59
C ILE A 244 6.17 -2.49 10.76
N ILE A 245 7.22 -1.72 10.49
CA ILE A 245 8.61 -2.16 10.66
C ILE A 245 9.11 -1.71 12.02
N VAL A 246 9.67 -2.66 12.77
CA VAL A 246 10.23 -2.44 14.10
C VAL A 246 11.66 -2.97 14.18
N THR A 247 12.46 -2.34 15.04
CA THR A 247 13.73 -2.89 15.52
C THR A 247 13.50 -4.06 16.49
N GLU A 248 14.57 -4.78 16.85
CA GLU A 248 14.50 -5.89 17.81
C GLU A 248 13.95 -5.49 19.19
N ASP A 249 14.24 -4.27 19.65
CA ASP A 249 13.71 -3.70 20.89
C ASP A 249 12.27 -3.14 20.75
N GLY A 250 11.65 -3.29 19.58
CA GLY A 250 10.27 -2.89 19.30
C GLY A 250 10.09 -1.39 19.03
N SER A 251 11.16 -0.66 18.69
CA SER A 251 11.04 0.74 18.26
C SER A 251 10.53 0.80 16.82
N ILE A 252 9.56 1.67 16.52
CA ILE A 252 8.99 1.78 15.17
C ILE A 252 9.99 2.48 14.25
N VAL A 253 10.38 1.77 13.19
CA VAL A 253 11.30 2.24 12.16
C VAL A 253 10.54 2.93 11.03
N GLY A 254 9.37 2.41 10.66
CA GLY A 254 8.55 2.96 9.59
C GLY A 254 7.28 2.17 9.31
N ILE A 255 6.38 2.80 8.56
CA ILE A 255 5.14 2.21 8.07
C ILE A 255 5.23 2.08 6.55
N ILE A 256 4.88 0.92 6.01
CA ILE A 256 4.90 0.62 4.57
C ILE A 256 3.48 0.39 4.04
N ASP A 257 3.35 0.29 2.71
CA ASP A 257 2.10 0.00 1.98
C ASP A 257 1.01 1.09 2.11
N TRP A 258 1.37 2.30 1.69
CA TRP A 258 0.50 3.49 1.77
C TRP A 258 -0.52 3.61 0.64
N GLU A 259 -0.69 2.58 -0.20
CA GLU A 259 -1.49 2.69 -1.42
C GLU A 259 -2.99 2.92 -1.16
N SER A 260 -3.48 2.43 -0.03
CA SER A 260 -4.88 2.52 0.37
C SER A 260 -5.12 3.75 1.23
N ALA A 261 -4.08 4.57 1.51
CA ALA A 261 -4.26 5.74 2.36
C ALA A 261 -5.01 6.87 1.63
N ALA A 262 -6.08 7.34 2.25
CA ALA A 262 -7.03 8.28 1.65
C ALA A 262 -7.89 8.95 2.73
N PHE A 263 -8.79 9.86 2.31
CA PHE A 263 -9.80 10.46 3.18
C PHE A 263 -11.02 9.55 3.28
N TYR A 264 -11.30 9.07 4.49
CA TYR A 264 -12.36 8.10 4.78
C TYR A 264 -13.38 8.65 5.79
N PRO A 265 -14.61 8.09 5.82
CA PRO A 265 -15.54 8.35 6.92
C PRO A 265 -14.89 7.99 8.26
N THR A 266 -15.08 8.81 9.28
CA THR A 266 -14.41 8.65 10.59
C THR A 266 -14.64 7.27 11.20
N PHE A 267 -15.84 6.70 11.07
CA PHE A 267 -16.14 5.37 11.59
C PHE A 267 -15.21 4.28 11.02
N TRP A 268 -14.69 4.46 9.80
CA TRP A 268 -13.84 3.47 9.14
C TRP A 268 -12.50 3.28 9.85
N LEU A 269 -11.95 4.35 10.44
CA LEU A 269 -10.64 4.37 11.09
C LEU A 269 -10.58 3.35 12.24
N GLY A 270 -11.58 3.36 13.12
CA GLY A 270 -11.69 2.41 14.23
C GLY A 270 -12.24 1.04 13.81
N THR A 271 -12.98 0.96 12.71
CA THR A 271 -13.65 -0.27 12.28
C THR A 271 -12.74 -1.19 11.47
N LYS A 272 -11.89 -0.63 10.60
CA LYS A 272 -11.02 -1.39 9.68
C LYS A 272 -10.23 -2.51 10.38
N PRO A 273 -9.58 -2.29 11.55
CA PRO A 273 -8.80 -3.35 12.21
C PRO A 273 -9.62 -4.60 12.57
N LEU A 274 -10.92 -4.44 12.83
CA LEU A 274 -11.80 -5.52 13.29
C LEU A 274 -12.42 -6.33 12.15
N VAL A 275 -12.36 -5.83 10.91
CA VAL A 275 -13.05 -6.43 9.75
C VAL A 275 -12.11 -7.03 8.73
N SER A 276 -10.87 -6.55 8.66
CA SER A 276 -9.88 -7.01 7.68
C SER A 276 -8.95 -8.06 8.25
N ALA A 277 -8.82 -9.19 7.55
CA ALA A 277 -7.84 -10.23 7.88
C ALA A 277 -6.38 -9.75 7.75
N GLY A 278 -6.12 -8.66 7.02
CA GLY A 278 -4.79 -8.05 6.95
C GLY A 278 -4.26 -7.54 8.31
N PHE A 279 -5.13 -7.40 9.31
CA PHE A 279 -4.75 -7.03 10.67
C PHE A 279 -4.45 -8.23 11.56
N PHE A 280 -4.54 -9.44 11.01
CA PHE A 280 -4.27 -10.65 11.77
C PHE A 280 -2.78 -10.94 11.81
N LEU A 281 -2.34 -11.43 12.96
CA LEU A 281 -1.00 -11.96 13.16
C LEU A 281 -0.93 -13.39 12.63
N HIS A 282 0.24 -13.80 12.17
CA HIS A 282 0.52 -15.21 11.95
C HIS A 282 0.73 -15.91 13.30
N GLY A 283 0.12 -17.09 13.46
CA GLY A 283 0.23 -17.90 14.67
C GLY A 283 -1.05 -17.94 15.51
N THR A 284 -0.88 -18.20 16.81
CA THR A 284 -1.99 -18.52 17.73
C THR A 284 -2.76 -17.29 18.21
N GLU A 285 -2.08 -16.15 18.33
CA GLU A 285 -2.66 -14.85 18.74
C GLU A 285 -3.26 -14.07 17.55
N MET A 286 -3.92 -14.77 16.62
CA MET A 286 -4.31 -14.26 15.30
C MET A 286 -4.96 -12.86 15.33
N ARG A 287 -5.82 -12.57 16.31
CA ARG A 287 -6.55 -11.28 16.41
C ARG A 287 -5.96 -10.29 17.40
N ALA A 288 -4.84 -10.61 18.07
CA ALA A 288 -4.35 -9.80 19.18
C ALA A 288 -3.98 -8.38 18.74
N TRP A 289 -3.31 -8.21 17.59
CA TRP A 289 -3.03 -6.88 17.04
C TRP A 289 -4.31 -6.11 16.70
N ALA A 290 -5.23 -6.72 15.95
CA ALA A 290 -6.51 -6.12 15.57
C ALA A 290 -7.28 -5.57 16.78
N VAL A 291 -7.43 -6.36 17.83
CA VAL A 291 -8.15 -5.96 19.06
C VAL A 291 -7.38 -4.88 19.83
N LEU A 292 -6.05 -5.03 19.96
CA LEU A 292 -5.22 -4.07 20.68
C LEU A 292 -5.22 -2.70 20.00
N LEU A 293 -5.08 -2.67 18.67
CA LEU A 293 -5.13 -1.42 17.90
C LEU A 293 -6.52 -0.77 17.98
N ALA A 294 -7.61 -1.52 17.77
CA ALA A 294 -8.96 -0.97 17.85
C ALA A 294 -9.27 -0.35 19.23
N SER A 295 -8.91 -1.04 20.32
CA SER A 295 -9.10 -0.51 21.68
C SER A 295 -8.25 0.72 21.96
N THR A 296 -7.08 0.84 21.33
CA THR A 296 -6.20 2.02 21.48
C THR A 296 -6.71 3.20 20.64
N LEU A 297 -7.21 2.94 19.43
CA LEU A 297 -7.86 3.95 18.57
C LEU A 297 -9.09 4.55 19.26
N GLU A 298 -9.89 3.73 19.94
CA GLU A 298 -11.02 4.20 20.73
C GLU A 298 -10.58 5.20 21.82
N ARG A 299 -9.45 4.96 22.51
CA ARG A 299 -8.89 5.91 23.50
C ARG A 299 -8.44 7.23 22.88
N GLU A 300 -8.09 7.22 21.60
CA GLU A 300 -7.75 8.43 20.82
C GLU A 300 -8.98 9.10 20.18
N GLY A 301 -10.20 8.61 20.48
CA GLY A 301 -11.46 9.14 19.95
C GLY A 301 -11.86 8.60 18.58
N LEU A 302 -11.19 7.55 18.11
CA LEU A 302 -11.44 6.89 16.82
C LEU A 302 -12.15 5.55 17.04
N SER A 303 -13.38 5.61 17.54
CA SER A 303 -14.19 4.43 17.86
C SER A 303 -14.62 3.66 16.61
N SER A 304 -14.73 2.33 16.75
CA SER A 304 -15.32 1.48 15.72
C SER A 304 -16.84 1.61 15.67
N ASP A 305 -17.43 1.48 14.48
CA ASP A 305 -18.87 1.39 14.29
C ASP A 305 -19.21 0.24 13.33
N MET A 306 -19.48 -0.92 13.92
CA MET A 306 -19.80 -2.12 13.16
C MET A 306 -21.21 -2.06 12.54
N GLN A 307 -22.12 -1.27 13.12
CA GLN A 307 -23.48 -1.12 12.60
C GLN A 307 -23.46 -0.29 11.31
N LYS A 308 -22.73 0.83 11.30
CA LYS A 308 -22.50 1.62 10.07
C LYS A 308 -21.80 0.80 9.00
N TYR A 309 -20.80 0.01 9.36
CA TYR A 309 -20.14 -0.87 8.39
C TYR A 309 -21.09 -1.92 7.80
N GLN A 310 -21.94 -2.56 8.61
CA GLN A 310 -22.95 -3.50 8.11
C GLN A 310 -23.97 -2.82 7.19
N ALA A 311 -24.42 -1.60 7.54
CA ALA A 311 -25.31 -0.80 6.71
C ALA A 311 -24.63 -0.41 5.38
N TRP A 312 -23.35 -0.06 5.41
CA TRP A 312 -22.55 0.23 4.21
C TRP A 312 -22.46 -1.00 3.31
N ARG A 313 -22.07 -2.16 3.86
CA ARG A 313 -21.97 -3.42 3.12
C ARG A 313 -23.27 -3.77 2.43
N LYS A 314 -24.39 -3.69 3.16
CA LYS A 314 -25.71 -3.94 2.60
C LYS A 314 -26.04 -3.00 1.45
N ALA A 315 -25.70 -1.71 1.56
CA ALA A 315 -25.94 -0.71 0.51
C ALA A 315 -25.14 -1.00 -0.77
N ILE A 316 -23.94 -1.56 -0.66
CA ILE A 316 -23.11 -1.96 -1.81
C ILE A 316 -23.32 -3.42 -2.25
N GLY A 317 -24.36 -4.09 -1.74
CA GLY A 317 -24.72 -5.46 -2.11
C GLY A 317 -23.78 -6.55 -1.58
N LYS A 318 -23.14 -6.34 -0.42
CA LYS A 318 -22.23 -7.28 0.25
C LYS A 318 -22.74 -7.77 1.60
#